data_AF-A0A9J7N788-F1
#
_entry.id   AF-A0A9J7N788-F1
#
_cell.length_a   1.000
_cell.length_b   1.000
_cell.length_c   1.000
_cell.angle_alpha   90.00
_cell.angle_beta   90.00
_cell.angle_gamma   90.00
#
_symmetry.space_group_name_H-M   'P 1'
#
loop_
_entity.id
_entity.type
_entity.pdbx_description
1 polymer ?
#
loop_
_entity_poly.entity_id
_entity_poly.type
_entity_poly.pdbx_seq_one_letter_code
_entity_poly.pdbx_strand_id
1 'polypeptide(L)'
;MASRRLLSLFRQAGVQSRFVLVRHESSATLPSIQEVRSRLQDLVGAQKFWSVEAEDRSKLATQLPSSQDELTPRRSAESRQQVVIPLATNEPLREKYINFFKGIRFGRILEDLDTFAVWISYQHNKGEGEKSPLSIVTALVDRIVMHEQFIHPDCDIRMTGNVTWTGKTSMEVTMQLEQQQQLFSPCSSAFVHPVVPETEDDKALFQLGESHKIQRKEQTLQSLFRQPPTAEERQYIHDIFLSTLNQKSVSFRDRVKPDNSRWLDETILKNIIICHPENRNLYSKMFGGFLMRQAFELGWSNACLYCKSRPFIEAVDDIMFRGPVEVGSLLFMSSEVVYTRDQYLQVRVHAEVVDPKTGEHETTNIFHFTFSSPLPFPKVLPKTYAESMLYLSGKRHFESAVGKA
;
A
#
# COMPACT_ATOMS: atom_id res chain seq x y z
N MET A 1 -3.87 10.65 54.15
CA MET A 1 -5.00 9.70 54.16
C MET A 1 -6.10 10.25 53.25
N ALA A 2 -6.52 9.51 52.22
CA ALA A 2 -7.75 9.71 51.43
C ALA A 2 -7.94 8.42 50.61
N SER A 3 -8.89 7.53 50.95
CA SER A 3 -10.30 7.54 50.50
C SER A 3 -10.42 7.56 48.97
N ARG A 4 -10.50 6.41 48.28
CA ARG A 4 -11.66 5.48 48.12
C ARG A 4 -12.88 6.08 47.40
N ARG A 5 -13.51 5.23 46.57
CA ARG A 5 -14.56 5.49 45.55
C ARG A 5 -13.98 6.08 44.25
N LEU A 6 -14.46 5.72 43.04
CA LEU A 6 -15.55 4.81 42.67
C LEU A 6 -15.05 3.48 42.09
N LEU A 7 -15.82 2.40 42.27
CA LEU A 7 -15.58 1.10 41.65
C LEU A 7 -16.91 0.32 41.51
N SER A 8 -17.73 0.68 40.53
CA SER A 8 -18.98 -0.03 40.22
C SER A 8 -19.60 0.40 38.88
N LEU A 9 -19.51 -0.45 37.86
CA LEU A 9 -20.63 -0.93 37.02
C LEU A 9 -20.09 -1.87 35.90
N PHE A 10 -21.01 -2.59 35.24
CA PHE A 10 -20.74 -3.51 34.12
C PHE A 10 -19.78 -4.69 34.36
N ARG A 11 -20.22 -5.61 35.24
CA ARG A 11 -20.03 -7.05 34.99
C ARG A 11 -21.35 -7.62 34.42
N GLN A 12 -21.38 -8.01 33.14
CA GLN A 12 -22.08 -9.21 32.64
C GLN A 12 -21.98 -9.34 31.09
N ALA A 13 -20.86 -9.89 30.62
CA ALA A 13 -20.76 -10.65 29.38
C ALA A 13 -19.58 -11.63 29.57
N GLY A 14 -19.75 -12.90 29.18
CA GLY A 14 -18.83 -13.97 29.59
C GLY A 14 -17.74 -14.27 28.57
N VAL A 15 -16.58 -13.62 28.68
CA VAL A 15 -15.31 -14.10 28.10
C VAL A 15 -14.21 -13.97 29.15
N GLN A 16 -13.50 -15.06 29.45
CA GLN A 16 -12.32 -15.02 30.33
C GLN A 16 -11.07 -14.64 29.53
N SER A 17 -10.91 -13.34 29.27
CA SER A 17 -9.66 -12.79 28.73
C SER A 17 -8.52 -13.06 29.72
N ARG A 18 -7.66 -14.04 29.42
CA ARG A 18 -6.44 -14.31 30.20
C ARG A 18 -5.43 -13.18 29.93
N PHE A 19 -5.43 -12.17 30.79
CA PHE A 19 -4.43 -11.10 30.77
C PHE A 19 -3.04 -11.66 31.10
N VAL A 20 -2.30 -12.10 30.09
CA VAL A 20 -0.87 -12.39 30.20
C VAL A 20 -0.14 -11.04 30.20
N LEU A 21 0.35 -10.63 31.37
CA LEU A 21 1.24 -9.48 31.52
C LEU A 21 2.63 -9.81 30.94
N VAL A 22 2.74 -9.79 29.61
CA VAL A 22 4.03 -9.81 28.91
C VAL A 22 4.76 -8.52 29.28
N ARG A 23 5.91 -8.67 29.97
CA ARG A 23 6.80 -7.52 30.20
C ARG A 23 7.36 -7.08 28.86
N HIS A 24 7.08 -5.83 28.51
CA HIS A 24 7.51 -5.25 27.25
C HIS A 24 9.04 -5.09 27.25
N GLU A 25 9.74 -5.75 26.33
CA GLU A 25 11.17 -5.50 26.15
C GLU A 25 11.40 -4.10 25.57
N SER A 26 12.50 -3.48 25.97
CA SER A 26 12.91 -2.14 25.59
C SER A 26 13.28 -2.04 24.10
N SER A 27 13.00 -0.89 23.46
CA SER A 27 13.33 -0.61 22.05
C SER A 27 14.82 -0.87 21.68
N ALA A 28 15.72 -0.82 22.68
CA ALA A 28 17.17 -0.86 22.54
C ALA A 28 17.82 -2.14 21.96
N THR A 29 17.04 -3.17 21.62
CA THR A 29 17.55 -4.45 21.06
C THR A 29 17.03 -4.76 19.65
N LEU A 30 16.10 -3.99 19.10
CA LEU A 30 15.56 -4.23 17.75
C LEU A 30 16.44 -3.59 16.66
N PRO A 31 16.73 -4.29 15.55
CA PRO A 31 17.46 -3.71 14.44
C PRO A 31 16.65 -2.62 13.75
N SER A 32 17.31 -1.53 13.37
CA SER A 32 16.68 -0.45 12.62
C SER A 32 16.38 -0.85 11.17
N ILE A 33 15.35 -0.25 10.56
CA ILE A 33 15.05 -0.45 9.13
C ILE A 33 16.24 -0.06 8.20
N GLN A 34 17.15 0.79 8.67
CA GLN A 34 18.37 1.16 7.96
C GLN A 34 19.42 0.04 7.96
N GLU A 35 19.63 -0.63 9.10
CA GLU A 35 20.45 -1.84 9.15
C GLU A 35 19.86 -2.94 8.28
N VAL A 36 18.54 -3.10 8.27
CA VAL A 36 17.84 -4.08 7.43
C VAL A 36 18.16 -3.82 5.95
N ARG A 37 18.13 -2.56 5.48
CA ARG A 37 18.57 -2.20 4.12
C ARG A 37 20.02 -2.60 3.83
N SER A 38 20.95 -2.40 4.78
CA SER A 38 22.35 -2.82 4.60
C SER A 38 22.48 -4.35 4.54
N ARG A 39 21.92 -5.06 5.53
CA ARG A 39 21.96 -6.54 5.61
C ARG A 39 21.33 -7.19 4.38
N LEU A 40 20.29 -6.58 3.83
CA LEU A 40 19.60 -6.97 2.60
C LEU A 40 20.45 -6.76 1.33
N GLN A 41 21.23 -5.68 1.26
CA GLN A 41 22.21 -5.48 0.18
C GLN A 41 23.34 -6.52 0.23
N ASP A 42 23.87 -6.81 1.42
CA ASP A 42 24.94 -7.79 1.61
C ASP A 42 24.48 -9.23 1.34
N LEU A 43 23.33 -9.66 1.87
CA LEU A 43 22.73 -10.99 1.67
C LEU A 43 22.46 -11.35 0.20
N VAL A 44 22.08 -10.34 -0.59
CA VAL A 44 21.78 -10.52 -2.02
C VAL A 44 23.02 -10.26 -2.88
N GLY A 45 24.07 -9.73 -2.26
CA GLY A 45 25.34 -9.43 -2.90
C GLY A 45 25.24 -8.36 -3.99
N ALA A 46 24.29 -7.42 -3.85
CA ALA A 46 23.97 -6.46 -4.90
C ALA A 46 25.10 -5.44 -5.13
N GLN A 47 25.25 -4.99 -6.38
CA GLN A 47 26.23 -3.97 -6.77
C GLN A 47 26.09 -2.71 -5.88
N LYS A 48 27.13 -2.39 -5.11
CA LYS A 48 27.14 -1.23 -4.19
C LYS A 48 27.27 0.12 -4.90
N PHE A 49 27.74 0.12 -6.15
CA PHE A 49 27.80 1.28 -7.05
C PHE A 49 27.00 0.98 -8.33
N TRP A 50 26.72 1.97 -9.17
CA TRP A 50 26.05 1.73 -10.47
C TRP A 50 27.08 1.25 -11.50
N SER A 51 26.77 0.17 -12.21
CA SER A 51 27.45 -0.24 -13.44
C SER A 51 26.42 -0.41 -14.56
N VAL A 52 26.85 -0.20 -15.81
CA VAL A 52 26.06 -0.53 -17.00
C VAL A 52 26.08 -2.04 -17.26
N GLU A 53 27.15 -2.72 -16.83
CA GLU A 53 27.25 -4.18 -16.84
C GLU A 53 26.57 -4.73 -15.58
N ALA A 54 25.48 -5.49 -15.76
CA ALA A 54 24.87 -6.24 -14.68
C ALA A 54 25.78 -7.40 -14.25
N GLU A 55 25.88 -7.66 -12.94
CA GLU A 55 26.62 -8.83 -12.44
C GLU A 55 26.02 -10.14 -12.99
N ASP A 56 26.87 -10.99 -13.56
CA ASP A 56 26.47 -12.30 -14.08
C ASP A 56 26.09 -13.25 -12.91
N ARG A 57 24.78 -13.33 -12.65
CA ARG A 57 24.17 -14.23 -11.66
C ARG A 57 23.87 -15.63 -12.21
N SER A 58 24.30 -16.00 -13.42
CA SER A 58 24.07 -17.34 -14.00
C SER A 58 24.54 -18.48 -13.08
N LYS A 59 25.68 -18.30 -12.42
CA LYS A 59 26.29 -19.23 -11.44
C LYS A 59 25.51 -19.36 -10.12
N LEU A 60 24.56 -18.46 -9.86
CA LEU A 60 23.61 -18.56 -8.77
C LEU A 60 22.28 -19.19 -9.24
N ALA A 61 21.91 -19.01 -10.51
CA ALA A 61 20.70 -19.66 -11.06
C ALA A 61 20.80 -21.20 -11.03
N THR A 62 22.01 -21.76 -11.13
CA THR A 62 22.27 -23.21 -10.95
C THR A 62 22.13 -23.70 -9.50
N GLN A 63 21.82 -22.82 -8.54
CA GLN A 63 21.52 -23.15 -7.13
C GLN A 63 20.02 -23.04 -6.82
N LEU A 64 19.18 -22.78 -7.82
CA LEU A 64 17.72 -22.74 -7.66
C LEU A 64 17.14 -24.16 -7.68
N PRO A 65 16.11 -24.46 -6.86
CA PRO A 65 15.40 -25.73 -6.91
C PRO A 65 14.64 -25.88 -8.22
N SER A 66 14.54 -27.11 -8.73
CA SER A 66 13.80 -27.42 -9.97
C SER A 66 12.30 -27.63 -9.72
N SER A 67 11.91 -27.96 -8.49
CA SER A 67 10.55 -28.22 -8.04
C SER A 67 10.29 -27.67 -6.63
N GLN A 68 9.02 -27.60 -6.22
CA GLN A 68 8.68 -27.23 -4.84
C GLN A 68 8.90 -28.39 -3.85
N ASP A 69 8.97 -29.63 -4.34
CA ASP A 69 9.16 -30.84 -3.53
C ASP A 69 10.61 -30.99 -3.03
N GLU A 70 11.55 -30.26 -3.63
CA GLU A 70 12.94 -30.08 -3.14
C GLU A 70 13.03 -29.13 -1.92
N LEU A 71 11.97 -28.39 -1.58
CA LEU A 71 11.96 -27.39 -0.52
C LEU A 71 11.31 -27.92 0.76
N THR A 72 12.08 -27.92 1.85
CA THR A 72 11.56 -28.24 3.19
C THR A 72 10.44 -27.25 3.60
N PRO A 73 9.28 -27.71 4.08
CA PRO A 73 8.28 -26.82 4.67
C PRO A 73 8.85 -26.04 5.87
N ARG A 74 8.35 -24.82 6.10
CA ARG A 74 8.79 -23.92 7.19
C ARG A 74 7.59 -23.37 7.96
N ARG A 75 7.74 -23.10 9.25
CA ARG A 75 6.68 -22.53 10.08
C ARG A 75 6.57 -21.02 9.85
N SER A 76 5.36 -20.49 9.91
CA SER A 76 5.09 -19.05 9.97
C SER A 76 6.00 -18.34 11.00
N ALA A 77 6.10 -18.89 12.21
CA ALA A 77 6.94 -18.37 13.28
C ALA A 77 8.45 -18.32 13.00
N GLU A 78 8.99 -19.20 12.14
CA GLU A 78 10.42 -19.24 11.80
C GLU A 78 10.82 -18.05 10.91
N SER A 79 9.87 -17.53 10.13
CA SER A 79 10.05 -16.33 9.31
C SER A 79 9.84 -15.02 10.09
N ARG A 80 9.43 -15.08 11.36
CA ARG A 80 9.02 -13.89 12.12
C ARG A 80 10.20 -12.95 12.37
N GLN A 81 10.06 -11.71 11.94
CA GLN A 81 11.04 -10.64 12.14
C GLN A 81 10.41 -9.48 12.92
N GLN A 82 11.25 -8.70 13.60
CA GLN A 82 10.87 -7.43 14.22
C GLN A 82 11.97 -6.39 13.97
N VAL A 83 11.57 -5.18 13.57
CA VAL A 83 12.45 -4.05 13.22
C VAL A 83 11.85 -2.76 13.77
N VAL A 84 12.63 -1.68 13.80
CA VAL A 84 12.19 -0.36 14.30
C VAL A 84 12.56 0.78 13.36
N ILE A 85 11.68 1.79 13.28
CA ILE A 85 11.98 3.12 12.78
C ILE A 85 12.16 4.02 14.03
N PRO A 86 13.40 4.31 14.48
CA PRO A 86 13.67 4.93 15.78
C PRO A 86 13.46 6.45 15.78
N LEU A 87 12.23 6.89 15.50
CA LEU A 87 11.86 8.30 15.36
C LEU A 87 11.97 9.09 16.67
N ALA A 88 11.77 8.46 17.83
CA ALA A 88 11.81 9.18 19.11
C ALA A 88 13.24 9.68 19.40
N THR A 89 14.23 8.82 19.20
CA THR A 89 15.62 9.08 19.61
C THR A 89 16.53 9.62 18.50
N ASN A 90 16.22 9.35 17.22
CA ASN A 90 17.08 9.75 16.09
C ASN A 90 16.48 10.95 15.34
N GLU A 91 16.80 12.17 15.77
CA GLU A 91 16.24 13.40 15.17
C GLU A 91 16.59 13.58 13.67
N PRO A 92 17.84 13.35 13.22
CA PRO A 92 18.20 13.40 11.79
C PRO A 92 17.54 12.31 10.94
N LEU A 93 17.03 11.24 11.55
CA LEU A 93 16.10 10.31 10.89
C LEU A 93 14.69 10.91 10.86
N ARG A 94 14.20 11.41 12.01
CA ARG A 94 12.87 12.01 12.18
C ARG A 94 12.55 13.05 11.10
N GLU A 95 13.49 13.94 10.78
CA GLU A 95 13.38 14.93 9.70
C GLU A 95 12.97 14.35 8.34
N LYS A 96 13.38 13.11 8.02
CA LYS A 96 13.09 12.44 6.75
C LYS A 96 11.66 11.90 6.68
N TYR A 97 11.02 11.72 7.84
CA TYR A 97 9.68 11.15 8.01
C TYR A 97 8.62 12.19 8.40
N ILE A 98 8.98 13.39 8.85
CA ILE A 98 8.00 14.45 9.13
C ILE A 98 7.63 15.26 7.88
N ASN A 99 6.41 15.79 7.87
CA ASN A 99 5.94 16.80 6.92
C ASN A 99 5.78 18.17 7.60
N PHE A 100 5.57 19.22 6.81
CA PHE A 100 5.44 20.60 7.30
C PHE A 100 4.21 20.84 8.19
N PHE A 101 3.21 19.95 8.17
CA PHE A 101 2.08 19.94 9.10
C PHE A 101 2.38 19.18 10.42
N LYS A 102 3.64 18.85 10.72
CA LYS A 102 4.06 18.02 11.87
C LYS A 102 3.36 16.65 11.92
N GLY A 103 2.98 16.09 10.77
CA GLY A 103 2.52 14.70 10.65
C GLY A 103 3.58 13.82 10.01
N ILE A 104 3.37 12.50 10.05
CA ILE A 104 4.22 11.55 9.33
C ILE A 104 4.02 11.67 7.79
N ARG A 105 5.08 11.40 7.03
CA ARG A 105 5.07 11.15 5.59
C ARG A 105 4.77 9.68 5.37
N PHE A 106 3.49 9.31 5.32
CA PHE A 106 3.07 7.90 5.19
C PHE A 106 3.70 7.17 3.99
N GLY A 107 3.99 7.89 2.89
CA GLY A 107 4.77 7.34 1.77
C GLY A 107 6.17 6.80 2.15
N ARG A 108 6.84 7.33 3.18
CA ARG A 108 8.09 6.74 3.73
C ARG A 108 7.83 5.42 4.45
N ILE A 109 6.68 5.27 5.11
CA ILE A 109 6.28 4.00 5.73
C ILE A 109 5.99 2.95 4.66
N LEU A 110 5.35 3.32 3.54
CA LEU A 110 5.18 2.41 2.39
C LEU A 110 6.53 1.95 1.80
N GLU A 111 7.51 2.86 1.71
CA GLU A 111 8.87 2.56 1.25
C GLU A 111 9.64 1.61 2.21
N ASP A 112 9.40 1.76 3.52
CA ASP A 112 9.96 0.89 4.56
C ASP A 112 9.22 -0.46 4.66
N LEU A 113 7.91 -0.51 4.44
CA LEU A 113 7.12 -1.75 4.42
C LEU A 113 7.53 -2.66 3.27
N ASP A 114 7.72 -2.10 2.06
CA ASP A 114 8.25 -2.84 0.91
C ASP A 114 9.64 -3.43 1.22
N THR A 115 10.47 -2.66 1.91
CA THR A 115 11.82 -3.09 2.33
C THR A 115 11.75 -4.24 3.33
N PHE A 116 10.86 -4.14 4.32
CA PHE A 116 10.72 -5.13 5.38
C PHE A 116 10.05 -6.43 4.89
N ALA A 117 9.08 -6.33 3.97
CA ALA A 117 8.48 -7.47 3.29
C ALA A 117 9.54 -8.29 2.55
N VAL A 118 10.36 -7.66 1.71
CA VAL A 118 11.43 -8.32 0.96
C VAL A 118 12.48 -8.92 1.92
N TRP A 119 12.76 -8.29 3.06
CA TRP A 119 13.62 -8.88 4.10
C TRP A 119 13.04 -10.17 4.72
N ILE A 120 11.77 -10.17 5.13
CA ILE A 120 11.09 -11.35 5.66
C ILE A 120 11.05 -12.47 4.61
N SER A 121 10.70 -12.14 3.36
CA SER A 121 10.74 -13.05 2.23
C SER A 121 12.11 -13.71 2.03
N TYR A 122 13.19 -12.96 2.25
CA TYR A 122 14.56 -13.48 2.18
C TYR A 122 14.95 -14.34 3.39
N GLN A 123 14.49 -14.04 4.60
CA GLN A 123 14.74 -14.91 5.76
C GLN A 123 13.96 -16.23 5.64
N HIS A 124 12.70 -16.18 5.19
CA HIS A 124 11.89 -17.39 4.94
C HIS A 124 12.54 -18.32 3.92
N ASN A 125 13.16 -17.78 2.87
CA ASN A 125 13.86 -18.56 1.84
C ASN A 125 15.40 -18.61 2.01
N LYS A 126 15.91 -18.41 3.24
CA LYS A 126 17.34 -18.46 3.50
C LYS A 126 17.86 -19.90 3.48
N GLY A 127 18.71 -20.21 2.50
CA GLY A 127 19.47 -21.46 2.41
C GLY A 127 20.83 -21.39 3.12
N GLU A 128 21.69 -22.38 2.88
CA GLU A 128 23.00 -22.53 3.54
C GLU A 128 24.13 -21.67 2.92
N GLY A 129 23.93 -21.12 1.72
CA GLY A 129 24.93 -20.28 1.03
C GLY A 129 25.02 -18.85 1.55
N GLU A 130 26.19 -18.22 1.42
CA GLU A 130 26.42 -16.81 1.84
C GLU A 130 25.52 -15.79 1.12
N LYS A 131 25.25 -16.02 -0.17
CA LYS A 131 24.41 -15.16 -1.01
C LYS A 131 23.16 -15.91 -1.45
N SER A 132 22.01 -15.25 -1.42
CA SER A 132 20.77 -15.86 -1.92
C SER A 132 20.73 -15.86 -3.47
N PRO A 133 20.40 -16.99 -4.12
CA PRO A 133 20.22 -17.06 -5.56
C PRO A 133 18.89 -16.42 -6.04
N LEU A 134 17.92 -16.27 -5.13
CA LEU A 134 16.55 -15.84 -5.46
C LEU A 134 16.46 -14.37 -5.87
N SER A 135 15.54 -14.10 -6.79
CA SER A 135 15.11 -12.75 -7.17
C SER A 135 13.67 -12.52 -6.72
N ILE A 136 13.52 -11.88 -5.57
CA ILE A 136 12.25 -11.56 -4.91
C ILE A 136 11.88 -10.11 -5.23
N VAL A 137 10.69 -9.88 -5.78
CA VAL A 137 10.14 -8.56 -6.12
C VAL A 137 8.70 -8.46 -5.65
N THR A 138 8.26 -7.25 -5.27
CA THR A 138 6.88 -7.00 -4.85
C THR A 138 5.93 -7.05 -6.04
N ALA A 139 5.20 -8.14 -6.19
CA ALA A 139 4.20 -8.30 -7.26
C ALA A 139 2.85 -7.63 -6.92
N LEU A 140 2.44 -7.71 -5.64
CA LEU A 140 1.20 -7.17 -5.13
C LEU A 140 1.36 -6.78 -3.65
N VAL A 141 0.72 -5.67 -3.26
CA VAL A 141 0.48 -5.27 -1.86
C VAL A 141 -1.04 -5.23 -1.66
N ASP A 142 -1.55 -6.00 -0.70
CA ASP A 142 -2.98 -6.01 -0.35
C ASP A 142 -3.35 -4.77 0.48
N ARG A 143 -4.64 -4.40 0.46
CA ARG A 143 -5.20 -3.19 1.10
C ARG A 143 -4.66 -2.92 2.50
N ILE A 144 -4.22 -1.69 2.71
CA ILE A 144 -3.75 -1.16 3.99
C ILE A 144 -4.82 -0.23 4.55
N VAL A 145 -5.39 -0.55 5.72
CA VAL A 145 -6.40 0.27 6.42
C VAL A 145 -5.78 0.89 7.67
N MET A 146 -6.10 2.16 7.93
CA MET A 146 -5.67 2.89 9.12
C MET A 146 -6.70 2.73 10.24
N HIS A 147 -6.30 2.20 11.40
CA HIS A 147 -7.16 2.15 12.58
C HIS A 147 -7.16 3.46 13.38
N GLU A 148 -6.07 4.21 13.36
CA GLU A 148 -6.00 5.58 13.88
C GLU A 148 -5.52 6.55 12.79
N GLN A 149 -6.10 7.76 12.77
CA GLN A 149 -5.82 8.79 11.76
C GLN A 149 -4.48 9.52 11.94
N PHE A 150 -3.75 9.28 13.04
CA PHE A 150 -2.54 10.03 13.38
C PHE A 150 -1.41 9.15 13.90
N ILE A 151 -0.39 8.93 13.07
CA ILE A 151 0.90 8.38 13.48
C ILE A 151 1.76 9.50 14.09
N HIS A 152 2.24 9.27 15.31
CA HIS A 152 3.05 10.22 16.08
C HIS A 152 4.47 10.33 15.51
N PRO A 153 4.93 11.54 15.10
CA PRO A 153 6.26 11.73 14.51
C PRO A 153 7.41 11.63 15.53
N ASP A 154 7.08 11.68 16.82
CA ASP A 154 7.96 11.70 17.99
C ASP A 154 8.01 10.35 18.72
N CYS A 155 7.33 9.32 18.21
CA CYS A 155 7.32 7.96 18.76
C CYS A 155 7.97 6.97 17.78
N ASP A 156 8.80 6.05 18.30
CA ASP A 156 9.32 4.92 17.51
C ASP A 156 8.17 4.12 16.87
N ILE A 157 8.32 3.74 15.60
CA ILE A 157 7.41 2.82 14.92
C ILE A 157 8.06 1.44 14.93
N ARG A 158 7.46 0.48 15.62
CA ARG A 158 7.83 -0.93 15.57
C ARG A 158 7.14 -1.58 14.37
N MET A 159 7.84 -2.47 13.69
CA MET A 159 7.28 -3.29 12.61
C MET A 159 7.59 -4.76 12.92
N THR A 160 6.56 -5.59 13.00
CA THR A 160 6.63 -7.06 13.14
C THR A 160 6.17 -7.69 11.82
N GLY A 161 6.60 -8.89 11.47
CA GLY A 161 5.99 -9.59 10.34
C GLY A 161 6.53 -10.99 10.09
N ASN A 162 5.74 -11.80 9.40
CA ASN A 162 6.01 -13.20 9.08
C ASN A 162 5.29 -13.62 7.79
N VAL A 163 5.76 -14.69 7.15
CA VAL A 163 5.06 -15.37 6.07
C VAL A 163 3.91 -16.18 6.65
N THR A 164 2.68 -15.85 6.27
CA THR A 164 1.43 -16.49 6.74
C THR A 164 0.87 -17.48 5.73
N TRP A 165 0.95 -17.16 4.43
CA TRP A 165 0.51 -18.03 3.35
C TRP A 165 1.58 -18.21 2.27
N THR A 166 1.53 -19.34 1.57
CA THR A 166 2.55 -19.76 0.58
C THR A 166 1.92 -20.63 -0.50
N GLY A 167 2.02 -20.21 -1.76
CA GLY A 167 1.67 -20.97 -2.95
C GLY A 167 2.90 -21.59 -3.61
N LYS A 168 2.88 -21.73 -4.94
CA LYS A 168 4.08 -22.07 -5.71
C LYS A 168 5.05 -20.88 -5.76
N THR A 169 4.74 -19.85 -6.56
CA THR A 169 5.58 -18.64 -6.72
C THR A 169 5.00 -17.33 -6.15
N SER A 170 4.07 -17.45 -5.19
CA SER A 170 3.53 -16.33 -4.42
C SER A 170 3.48 -16.69 -2.93
N MET A 171 3.67 -15.71 -2.05
CA MET A 171 3.59 -15.84 -0.59
C MET A 171 2.65 -14.77 -0.04
N GLU A 172 2.46 -14.72 1.27
CA GLU A 172 1.81 -13.60 1.92
C GLU A 172 2.62 -13.25 3.16
N VAL A 173 3.34 -12.12 3.11
CA VAL A 173 4.09 -11.56 4.24
C VAL A 173 3.16 -10.64 5.03
N THR A 174 2.41 -11.19 5.98
CA THR A 174 1.62 -10.35 6.89
C THR A 174 2.57 -9.64 7.85
N MET A 175 2.59 -8.32 7.76
CA MET A 175 3.28 -7.44 8.68
C MET A 175 2.29 -6.81 9.67
N GLN A 176 2.82 -6.27 10.75
CA GLN A 176 2.13 -5.45 11.72
C GLN A 176 2.97 -4.21 12.02
N LEU A 177 2.33 -3.04 12.15
CA LEU A 177 2.98 -1.82 12.64
C LEU A 177 2.38 -1.45 14.00
N GLU A 178 3.22 -0.95 14.89
CA GLU A 178 2.83 -0.51 16.22
C GLU A 178 3.55 0.79 16.61
N GLN A 179 2.83 1.71 17.24
CA GLN A 179 3.41 2.67 18.19
C GLN A 179 2.92 2.28 19.60
N GLN A 180 3.33 2.99 20.66
CA GLN A 180 2.97 2.60 22.03
C GLN A 180 1.44 2.54 22.22
N GLN A 181 0.90 1.31 22.30
CA GLN A 181 -0.53 0.98 22.29
C GLN A 181 -1.31 1.32 21.00
N GLN A 182 -0.97 0.71 19.85
CA GLN A 182 -1.97 0.07 18.95
C GLN A 182 -1.37 -0.71 17.77
N LEU A 183 -2.25 -1.43 17.05
CA LEU A 183 -1.94 -2.48 16.06
C LEU A 183 -2.47 -2.08 14.66
N PHE A 184 -1.66 -2.24 13.62
CA PHE A 184 -2.01 -2.08 12.19
C PHE A 184 -1.44 -3.26 11.38
N SER A 185 -1.97 -3.66 10.19
CA SER A 185 -1.44 -4.81 9.40
C SER A 185 -1.54 -4.67 7.86
N PRO A 186 -0.47 -4.96 7.08
CA PRO A 186 -0.53 -5.18 5.61
C PRO A 186 0.23 -6.42 5.05
N CYS A 187 -0.03 -6.85 3.80
CA CYS A 187 0.49 -8.10 3.16
C CYS A 187 1.19 -7.91 1.78
N SER A 188 2.07 -8.86 1.35
CA SER A 188 2.67 -8.93 -0.03
C SER A 188 3.36 -10.30 -0.40
N SER A 189 3.81 -10.52 -1.66
CA SER A 189 4.01 -11.89 -2.25
C SER A 189 5.23 -12.17 -3.19
N ALA A 190 5.84 -13.39 -3.11
CA ALA A 190 6.79 -14.02 -4.08
C ALA A 190 7.01 -15.55 -3.83
N PHE A 191 7.92 -16.27 -4.52
CA PHE A 191 8.11 -17.74 -4.39
C PHE A 191 8.65 -18.26 -3.04
N VAL A 192 8.21 -19.48 -2.61
CA VAL A 192 8.30 -19.93 -1.19
C VAL A 192 8.24 -21.43 -0.85
N HIS A 193 8.88 -21.77 0.29
CA HIS A 193 8.63 -22.96 1.11
C HIS A 193 7.19 -23.01 1.68
N PRO A 194 6.46 -24.15 1.64
CA PRO A 194 5.12 -24.26 2.23
C PRO A 194 5.04 -23.99 3.74
N VAL A 195 4.02 -23.23 4.17
CA VAL A 195 3.64 -23.01 5.58
C VAL A 195 2.61 -24.02 6.04
N VAL A 196 2.86 -24.63 7.20
CA VAL A 196 1.91 -25.48 7.92
C VAL A 196 1.29 -24.67 9.08
N PRO A 197 -0.03 -24.43 9.10
CA PRO A 197 -0.68 -23.71 10.19
C PRO A 197 -0.88 -24.62 11.41
N GLU A 198 -0.27 -24.27 12.55
CA GLU A 198 -0.28 -25.11 13.76
C GLU A 198 -1.37 -24.68 14.76
N THR A 199 -1.59 -23.38 14.96
CA THR A 199 -2.64 -22.85 15.84
C THR A 199 -3.98 -22.65 15.11
N GLU A 200 -5.07 -22.45 15.86
CA GLU A 200 -6.36 -22.07 15.25
C GLU A 200 -6.30 -20.68 14.61
N ASP A 201 -5.49 -19.76 15.15
CA ASP A 201 -5.27 -18.43 14.58
C ASP A 201 -4.51 -18.52 13.24
N ASP A 202 -3.48 -19.38 13.14
CA ASP A 202 -2.79 -19.66 11.87
C ASP A 202 -3.74 -20.25 10.82
N LYS A 203 -4.64 -21.15 11.22
CA LYS A 203 -5.64 -21.77 10.32
C LYS A 203 -6.64 -20.74 9.82
N ALA A 204 -7.09 -19.84 10.69
CA ALA A 204 -7.98 -18.74 10.32
C ALA A 204 -7.30 -17.78 9.32
N LEU A 205 -6.04 -17.41 9.57
CA LEU A 205 -5.24 -16.59 8.64
C LEU A 205 -5.00 -17.29 7.29
N PHE A 206 -4.73 -18.59 7.28
CA PHE A 206 -4.54 -19.36 6.04
C PHE A 206 -5.83 -19.41 5.20
N GLN A 207 -6.98 -19.69 5.82
CA GLN A 207 -8.29 -19.65 5.16
C GLN A 207 -8.64 -18.24 4.65
N LEU A 208 -8.28 -17.20 5.41
CA LEU A 208 -8.47 -15.80 5.01
C LEU A 208 -7.68 -15.49 3.74
N GLY A 209 -6.41 -15.87 3.65
CA GLY A 209 -5.57 -15.72 2.45
C GLY A 209 -6.13 -16.47 1.21
N GLU A 210 -6.68 -17.67 1.41
CA GLU A 210 -7.42 -18.37 0.33
C GLU A 210 -8.67 -17.59 -0.11
N SER A 211 -9.42 -17.01 0.82
CA SER A 211 -10.61 -16.18 0.49
C SER A 211 -10.23 -14.90 -0.27
N HIS A 212 -9.15 -14.21 0.15
CA HIS A 212 -8.60 -13.04 -0.56
C HIS A 212 -8.17 -13.41 -1.98
N LYS A 213 -7.58 -14.59 -2.18
CA LYS A 213 -7.17 -15.11 -3.49
C LYS A 213 -8.36 -15.44 -4.42
N ILE A 214 -9.54 -15.73 -3.86
CA ILE A 214 -10.78 -15.87 -4.62
C ILE A 214 -11.35 -14.50 -4.97
N GLN A 215 -11.53 -13.61 -3.97
CA GLN A 215 -12.09 -12.26 -4.18
C GLN A 215 -11.31 -11.44 -5.21
N ARG A 216 -9.96 -11.49 -5.18
CA ARG A 216 -9.09 -10.82 -6.17
C ARG A 216 -9.39 -11.26 -7.62
N LYS A 217 -9.80 -12.52 -7.85
CA LYS A 217 -10.25 -12.99 -9.19
C LYS A 217 -11.62 -12.42 -9.56
N GLU A 218 -12.55 -12.38 -8.61
CA GLU A 218 -13.92 -11.89 -8.84
C GLU A 218 -13.94 -10.38 -9.14
N GLN A 219 -13.21 -9.58 -8.37
CA GLN A 219 -12.98 -8.15 -8.64
C GLN A 219 -12.39 -7.93 -10.05
N THR A 220 -11.41 -8.75 -10.43
CA THR A 220 -10.78 -8.72 -11.77
C THR A 220 -11.76 -9.08 -12.89
N LEU A 221 -12.81 -9.85 -12.62
CA LEU A 221 -13.90 -10.14 -13.57
C LEU A 221 -14.95 -9.02 -13.62
N GLN A 222 -15.25 -8.39 -12.49
CA GLN A 222 -16.23 -7.30 -12.34
C GLN A 222 -15.74 -5.92 -12.84
N SER A 223 -14.51 -5.82 -13.33
CA SER A 223 -13.91 -4.58 -13.84
C SER A 223 -14.77 -3.90 -14.92
N LEU A 224 -14.90 -2.58 -14.85
CA LEU A 224 -15.65 -1.77 -15.83
C LEU A 224 -15.04 -1.81 -17.26
N PHE A 225 -13.81 -2.29 -17.41
CA PHE A 225 -13.21 -2.59 -18.72
C PHE A 225 -13.67 -3.94 -19.32
N ARG A 226 -14.43 -4.75 -18.57
CA ARG A 226 -14.93 -6.08 -18.97
C ARG A 226 -16.44 -6.20 -18.90
N GLN A 227 -17.07 -5.54 -17.92
CA GLN A 227 -18.52 -5.57 -17.70
C GLN A 227 -19.09 -4.15 -17.65
N PRO A 228 -20.24 -3.87 -18.26
CA PRO A 228 -20.87 -2.56 -18.17
C PRO A 228 -21.37 -2.26 -16.74
N PRO A 229 -21.55 -0.99 -16.37
CA PRO A 229 -22.14 -0.62 -15.08
C PRO A 229 -23.51 -1.25 -14.83
N THR A 230 -23.84 -1.49 -13.56
CA THR A 230 -25.15 -2.04 -13.13
C THR A 230 -26.30 -1.08 -13.45
N ALA A 231 -27.55 -1.56 -13.37
CA ALA A 231 -28.72 -0.69 -13.59
C ALA A 231 -28.74 0.52 -12.63
N GLU A 232 -28.39 0.29 -11.36
CA GLU A 232 -28.29 1.30 -10.31
C GLU A 232 -27.17 2.32 -10.60
N GLU A 233 -25.99 1.84 -11.02
CA GLU A 233 -24.87 2.71 -11.39
C GLU A 233 -25.17 3.58 -12.62
N ARG A 234 -25.89 3.02 -13.62
CA ARG A 234 -26.33 3.76 -14.80
C ARG A 234 -27.35 4.84 -14.44
N GLN A 235 -28.31 4.53 -13.56
CA GLN A 235 -29.27 5.51 -13.07
C GLN A 235 -28.55 6.62 -12.29
N TYR A 236 -27.65 6.26 -11.37
CA TYR A 236 -26.91 7.23 -10.56
C TYR A 236 -26.04 8.19 -11.40
N ILE A 237 -25.40 7.70 -12.48
CA ILE A 237 -24.72 8.57 -13.46
C ILE A 237 -25.70 9.44 -14.26
N HIS A 238 -26.88 8.94 -14.59
CA HIS A 238 -27.92 9.72 -15.27
C HIS A 238 -28.46 10.84 -14.37
N ASP A 239 -28.71 10.57 -13.08
CA ASP A 239 -29.15 11.55 -12.09
C ASP A 239 -28.10 12.66 -11.91
N ILE A 240 -26.82 12.28 -11.85
CA ILE A 240 -25.69 13.23 -11.84
C ILE A 240 -25.69 14.09 -13.11
N PHE A 241 -25.84 13.47 -14.29
CA PHE A 241 -25.92 14.21 -15.55
C PHE A 241 -27.07 15.23 -15.55
N LEU A 242 -28.29 14.81 -15.20
CA LEU A 242 -29.47 15.67 -15.11
C LEU A 242 -29.26 16.82 -14.10
N SER A 243 -28.65 16.55 -12.94
CA SER A 243 -28.38 17.56 -11.89
C SER A 243 -27.44 18.69 -12.35
N THR A 244 -26.75 18.51 -13.47
CA THR A 244 -25.82 19.48 -14.04
C THR A 244 -26.31 20.14 -15.34
N LEU A 245 -27.53 19.84 -15.81
CA LEU A 245 -28.08 20.53 -16.99
C LEU A 245 -28.53 21.96 -16.63
N ASN A 246 -28.29 22.90 -17.54
CA ASN A 246 -28.83 24.26 -17.42
C ASN A 246 -30.36 24.23 -17.56
N GLN A 247 -31.09 24.35 -16.45
CA GLN A 247 -32.57 24.37 -16.46
C GLN A 247 -33.20 25.48 -17.32
N LYS A 248 -32.43 26.50 -17.72
CA LYS A 248 -32.87 27.58 -18.62
C LYS A 248 -32.67 27.26 -20.11
N SER A 249 -32.15 26.08 -20.44
CA SER A 249 -31.66 25.69 -21.77
C SER A 249 -32.12 24.27 -22.10
N VAL A 250 -32.81 24.09 -23.23
CA VAL A 250 -33.32 22.77 -23.66
C VAL A 250 -32.22 21.95 -24.36
N SER A 251 -30.99 22.01 -23.85
CA SER A 251 -29.77 21.51 -24.50
C SER A 251 -28.97 20.59 -23.59
N PHE A 252 -28.85 19.32 -23.99
CA PHE A 252 -28.01 18.33 -23.32
C PHE A 252 -26.50 18.63 -23.34
N ARG A 253 -26.07 19.69 -24.06
CA ARG A 253 -24.69 20.17 -24.08
C ARG A 253 -24.41 21.32 -23.10
N ASP A 254 -25.46 22.00 -22.63
CA ASP A 254 -25.35 23.17 -21.76
C ASP A 254 -25.35 22.71 -20.29
N ARG A 255 -24.14 22.48 -19.76
CA ARG A 255 -23.94 21.96 -18.39
C ARG A 255 -23.38 23.03 -17.46
N VAL A 256 -24.11 23.29 -16.38
CA VAL A 256 -23.71 24.18 -15.28
C VAL A 256 -23.07 23.36 -14.17
N LYS A 257 -22.03 23.93 -13.53
CA LYS A 257 -21.41 23.35 -12.34
C LYS A 257 -22.22 23.73 -11.10
N PRO A 258 -22.79 22.77 -10.34
CA PRO A 258 -23.52 23.05 -9.09
C PRO A 258 -22.64 23.70 -8.02
N ASP A 259 -23.27 24.36 -7.04
CA ASP A 259 -22.56 24.95 -5.91
C ASP A 259 -21.76 23.91 -5.11
N ASN A 260 -20.60 24.33 -4.60
CA ASN A 260 -19.62 23.48 -3.92
C ASN A 260 -19.26 22.18 -4.67
N SER A 261 -19.03 22.28 -5.99
CA SER A 261 -18.55 21.17 -6.82
C SER A 261 -17.36 21.54 -7.72
N ARG A 262 -16.64 20.53 -8.21
CA ARG A 262 -15.58 20.61 -9.23
C ARG A 262 -15.83 19.59 -10.34
N TRP A 263 -15.45 19.91 -11.57
CA TRP A 263 -15.43 18.92 -12.64
C TRP A 263 -14.20 18.01 -12.49
N LEU A 264 -14.28 16.73 -12.88
CA LEU A 264 -13.20 15.77 -12.68
C LEU A 264 -11.91 16.19 -13.43
N ASP A 265 -12.04 16.73 -14.64
CA ASP A 265 -10.93 17.30 -15.42
C ASP A 265 -10.25 18.52 -14.76
N GLU A 266 -10.91 19.22 -13.82
CA GLU A 266 -10.32 20.28 -12.98
C GLU A 266 -9.49 19.72 -11.81
N THR A 267 -9.41 18.39 -11.63
CA THR A 267 -8.76 17.72 -10.49
C THR A 267 -7.46 16.99 -10.84
N ILE A 268 -6.95 17.17 -12.07
CA ILE A 268 -5.80 16.42 -12.58
C ILE A 268 -4.49 17.09 -12.15
N LEU A 269 -3.68 16.40 -11.36
CA LEU A 269 -2.33 16.81 -10.96
C LEU A 269 -1.30 15.82 -11.54
N LYS A 270 -0.33 16.30 -12.31
CA LYS A 270 0.67 15.45 -12.99
C LYS A 270 2.09 15.69 -12.47
N ASN A 271 2.91 14.64 -12.50
CA ASN A 271 4.33 14.67 -12.21
C ASN A 271 5.10 13.78 -13.21
N ILE A 272 6.39 14.05 -13.40
CA ILE A 272 7.30 13.24 -14.23
C ILE A 272 8.60 13.05 -13.43
N ILE A 273 9.03 11.80 -13.29
CA ILE A 273 10.20 11.42 -12.50
C ILE A 273 11.17 10.68 -13.41
N ILE A 274 12.45 11.06 -13.38
CA ILE A 274 13.52 10.33 -14.08
C ILE A 274 13.96 9.17 -13.18
N CYS A 275 13.95 7.94 -13.71
CA CYS A 275 14.29 6.73 -12.95
C CYS A 275 15.80 6.62 -12.71
N HIS A 276 16.33 7.28 -11.68
CA HIS A 276 17.77 7.33 -11.41
C HIS A 276 18.32 6.09 -10.66
N PRO A 277 19.62 5.74 -10.84
CA PRO A 277 20.25 4.58 -10.19
C PRO A 277 20.27 4.57 -8.66
N GLU A 278 19.92 5.69 -8.00
CA GLU A 278 19.79 5.82 -6.55
C GLU A 278 18.44 5.28 -6.00
N ASN A 279 17.43 5.10 -6.86
CA ASN A 279 16.10 4.65 -6.48
C ASN A 279 15.84 3.17 -6.89
N ARG A 280 16.91 2.45 -7.22
CA ARG A 280 16.87 1.07 -7.69
C ARG A 280 16.78 0.05 -6.55
N ASN A 281 16.18 -1.09 -6.85
CA ASN A 281 16.23 -2.31 -6.06
C ASN A 281 17.52 -3.10 -6.31
N LEU A 282 17.63 -4.26 -5.66
CA LEU A 282 18.79 -5.14 -5.69
C LEU A 282 19.11 -5.75 -7.07
N TYR A 283 18.20 -5.62 -8.04
CA TYR A 283 18.31 -6.17 -9.40
C TYR A 283 18.36 -5.07 -10.48
N SER A 284 18.70 -3.84 -10.08
CA SER A 284 18.82 -2.68 -10.97
C SER A 284 17.53 -2.26 -11.71
N LYS A 285 16.36 -2.62 -11.17
CA LYS A 285 15.05 -2.06 -11.54
C LYS A 285 14.62 -1.05 -10.48
N MET A 286 13.65 -0.18 -10.74
CA MET A 286 13.14 0.74 -9.70
C MET A 286 12.51 -0.03 -8.53
N PHE A 287 12.63 0.53 -7.32
CA PHE A 287 12.12 -0.09 -6.10
C PHE A 287 10.60 0.10 -5.94
N GLY A 288 9.87 -0.96 -5.56
CA GLY A 288 8.40 -0.93 -5.44
C GLY A 288 7.92 0.13 -4.45
N GLY A 289 8.57 0.17 -3.28
CA GLY A 289 8.37 1.17 -2.25
C GLY A 289 8.64 2.62 -2.69
N PHE A 290 9.55 2.83 -3.66
CA PHE A 290 9.76 4.16 -4.25
C PHE A 290 8.58 4.56 -5.13
N LEU A 291 8.07 3.65 -5.98
CA LEU A 291 6.87 3.93 -6.79
C LEU A 291 5.65 4.21 -5.90
N MET A 292 5.43 3.38 -4.86
CA MET A 292 4.34 3.60 -3.88
C MET A 292 4.47 4.95 -3.18
N ARG A 293 5.67 5.31 -2.73
CA ARG A 293 5.91 6.61 -2.09
C ARG A 293 5.64 7.78 -3.02
N GLN A 294 6.14 7.75 -4.25
CA GLN A 294 5.98 8.85 -5.20
C GLN A 294 4.52 9.03 -5.61
N ALA A 295 3.80 7.93 -5.84
CA ALA A 295 2.36 7.96 -6.10
C ALA A 295 1.57 8.49 -4.90
N PHE A 296 1.93 8.08 -3.68
CA PHE A 296 1.30 8.60 -2.46
C PHE A 296 1.59 10.09 -2.24
N GLU A 297 2.83 10.55 -2.41
CA GLU A 297 3.21 11.96 -2.26
C GLU A 297 2.50 12.84 -3.31
N LEU A 298 2.29 12.35 -4.53
CA LEU A 298 1.46 13.04 -5.54
C LEU A 298 -0.04 13.03 -5.18
N GLY A 299 -0.59 11.87 -4.79
CA GLY A 299 -2.01 11.73 -4.46
C GLY A 299 -2.43 12.54 -3.23
N TRP A 300 -1.60 12.54 -2.19
CA TRP A 300 -1.76 13.39 -1.01
C TRP A 300 -1.68 14.88 -1.37
N SER A 301 -0.78 15.26 -2.28
CA SER A 301 -0.67 16.64 -2.77
C SER A 301 -1.94 17.08 -3.50
N ASN A 302 -2.51 16.22 -4.34
CA ASN A 302 -3.77 16.51 -5.02
C ASN A 302 -4.94 16.64 -4.03
N ALA A 303 -5.06 15.71 -3.07
CA ALA A 303 -6.05 15.80 -1.99
C ALA A 303 -5.92 17.11 -1.18
N CYS A 304 -4.68 17.53 -0.86
CA CYS A 304 -4.39 18.77 -0.14
C CYS A 304 -4.77 20.03 -0.95
N LEU A 305 -4.54 20.04 -2.27
CA LEU A 305 -5.01 21.10 -3.19
C LEU A 305 -6.54 21.06 -3.37
N TYR A 306 -7.16 19.90 -3.19
CA TYR A 306 -8.60 19.74 -3.29
C TYR A 306 -9.33 20.38 -2.10
N CYS A 307 -9.01 20.01 -0.84
CA CYS A 307 -9.63 20.63 0.33
C CYS A 307 -9.04 22.00 0.73
N LYS A 308 -7.80 22.32 0.33
CA LYS A 308 -7.00 23.44 0.88
C LYS A 308 -6.75 23.31 2.40
N SER A 309 -6.74 22.08 2.92
CA SER A 309 -6.45 21.72 4.31
C SER A 309 -5.53 20.49 4.35
N ARG A 310 -5.16 19.99 5.54
CA ARG A 310 -4.43 18.72 5.67
C ARG A 310 -5.40 17.54 5.47
N PRO A 311 -5.21 16.67 4.45
CA PRO A 311 -5.92 15.41 4.37
C PRO A 311 -5.23 14.33 5.22
N PHE A 312 -6.01 13.38 5.71
CA PHE A 312 -5.58 12.21 6.47
C PHE A 312 -5.80 10.95 5.63
N ILE A 313 -4.91 9.97 5.72
CA ILE A 313 -5.01 8.70 4.98
C ILE A 313 -5.89 7.72 5.77
N GLU A 314 -6.93 7.18 5.13
CA GLU A 314 -7.83 6.19 5.72
C GLU A 314 -7.51 4.79 5.19
N ALA A 315 -7.27 4.67 3.87
CA ALA A 315 -6.91 3.42 3.24
C ALA A 315 -6.05 3.59 1.98
N VAL A 316 -5.16 2.64 1.76
CA VAL A 316 -4.53 2.35 0.46
C VAL A 316 -5.17 1.07 -0.06
N ASP A 317 -5.78 1.10 -1.24
CA ASP A 317 -6.38 -0.10 -1.85
C ASP A 317 -5.34 -0.94 -2.59
N ASP A 318 -5.70 -2.17 -2.99
CA ASP A 318 -4.79 -3.18 -3.55
C ASP A 318 -3.88 -2.63 -4.67
N ILE A 319 -2.56 -2.75 -4.50
CA ILE A 319 -1.55 -2.28 -5.45
C ILE A 319 -0.98 -3.49 -6.21
N MET A 320 -1.30 -3.60 -7.50
CA MET A 320 -0.68 -4.58 -8.40
C MET A 320 0.44 -3.93 -9.22
N PHE A 321 1.62 -4.55 -9.26
CA PHE A 321 2.73 -4.18 -10.13
C PHE A 321 2.66 -5.01 -11.42
N ARG A 322 2.43 -4.35 -12.56
CA ARG A 322 2.19 -5.02 -13.86
C ARG A 322 3.47 -5.47 -14.55
N GLY A 323 4.56 -4.73 -14.35
CA GLY A 323 5.87 -5.00 -14.93
C GLY A 323 6.98 -4.31 -14.13
N PRO A 324 8.25 -4.70 -14.34
CA PRO A 324 9.41 -4.00 -13.78
C PRO A 324 9.57 -2.62 -14.44
N VAL A 325 10.32 -1.73 -13.78
CA VAL A 325 10.65 -0.41 -14.32
C VAL A 325 12.16 -0.26 -14.42
N GLU A 326 12.65 0.11 -15.60
CA GLU A 326 14.08 0.24 -15.86
C GLU A 326 14.65 1.56 -15.31
N VAL A 327 15.93 1.50 -14.94
CA VAL A 327 16.73 2.70 -14.63
C VAL A 327 17.06 3.43 -15.93
N GLY A 328 16.79 4.73 -15.97
CA GLY A 328 16.90 5.58 -17.16
C GLY A 328 15.56 5.90 -17.85
N SER A 329 14.50 5.17 -17.55
CA SER A 329 13.15 5.47 -18.08
C SER A 329 12.54 6.73 -17.45
N LEU A 330 11.45 7.23 -18.05
CA LEU A 330 10.65 8.33 -17.55
C LEU A 330 9.35 7.79 -16.93
N LEU A 331 9.14 8.04 -15.64
CA LEU A 331 7.97 7.64 -14.87
C LEU A 331 6.98 8.81 -14.79
N PHE A 332 5.96 8.77 -15.64
CA PHE A 332 4.85 9.70 -15.65
C PHE A 332 3.82 9.28 -14.59
N MET A 333 3.32 10.23 -13.82
CA MET A 333 2.24 10.01 -12.86
C MET A 333 1.12 11.03 -13.05
N SER A 334 -0.12 10.56 -13.14
CA SER A 334 -1.33 11.38 -13.22
C SER A 334 -2.24 11.06 -12.04
N SER A 335 -2.44 12.03 -11.16
CA SER A 335 -3.34 11.95 -10.01
C SER A 335 -4.65 12.66 -10.30
N GLU A 336 -5.77 12.03 -9.94
CA GLU A 336 -7.13 12.45 -10.26
C GLU A 336 -8.03 12.23 -9.03
N VAL A 337 -8.87 13.21 -8.66
CA VAL A 337 -9.87 13.00 -7.60
C VAL A 337 -11.08 12.35 -8.26
N VAL A 338 -11.25 11.05 -8.06
CA VAL A 338 -12.22 10.25 -8.83
C VAL A 338 -13.58 10.13 -8.14
N TYR A 339 -13.65 10.26 -6.81
CA TYR A 339 -14.91 10.21 -6.08
C TYR A 339 -14.84 11.03 -4.78
N THR A 340 -16.00 11.48 -4.29
CA THR A 340 -16.14 12.27 -3.04
C THR A 340 -17.46 11.96 -2.35
N ARG A 341 -17.43 11.62 -1.05
CA ARG A 341 -18.61 11.50 -0.18
C ARG A 341 -18.32 12.18 1.15
N ASP A 342 -19.02 13.29 1.41
CA ASP A 342 -18.95 14.05 2.67
C ASP A 342 -17.50 14.39 3.07
N GLN A 343 -17.03 13.91 4.22
CA GLN A 343 -15.65 14.12 4.72
C GLN A 343 -14.59 13.23 4.04
N TYR A 344 -14.93 12.44 3.01
CA TYR A 344 -14.03 11.53 2.32
C TYR A 344 -13.87 11.83 0.81
N LEU A 345 -12.68 11.58 0.28
CA LEU A 345 -12.40 11.53 -1.15
C LEU A 345 -11.60 10.28 -1.53
N GLN A 346 -11.73 9.89 -2.80
CA GLN A 346 -10.92 8.87 -3.44
C GLN A 346 -10.01 9.53 -4.48
N VAL A 347 -8.70 9.37 -4.31
CA VAL A 347 -7.72 9.68 -5.36
C VAL A 347 -7.38 8.40 -6.12
N ARG A 348 -7.31 8.50 -7.44
CA ARG A 348 -6.60 7.56 -8.30
C ARG A 348 -5.25 8.18 -8.67
N VAL A 349 -4.19 7.39 -8.68
CA VAL A 349 -2.90 7.77 -9.29
C VAL A 349 -2.53 6.71 -10.31
N HIS A 350 -2.44 7.10 -11.57
CA HIS A 350 -2.01 6.26 -12.68
C HIS A 350 -0.52 6.49 -12.91
N ALA A 351 0.28 5.42 -12.91
CA ALA A 351 1.69 5.46 -13.25
C ALA A 351 1.95 4.78 -14.60
N GLU A 352 2.65 5.50 -15.47
CA GLU A 352 3.07 5.06 -16.79
C GLU A 352 4.57 5.24 -16.94
N VAL A 353 5.23 4.29 -17.57
CA VAL A 353 6.67 4.34 -17.86
C VAL A 353 6.88 4.49 -19.35
N VAL A 354 7.84 5.33 -19.71
CA VAL A 354 8.24 5.61 -21.09
C VAL A 354 9.74 5.33 -21.23
N ASP A 355 10.13 4.51 -22.21
CA ASP A 355 11.53 4.42 -22.63
C ASP A 355 11.85 5.67 -23.50
N PRO A 356 12.79 6.54 -23.08
CA PRO A 356 13.17 7.73 -23.85
C PRO A 356 13.83 7.42 -25.21
N LYS A 357 14.16 6.16 -25.51
CA LYS A 357 14.72 5.73 -26.81
C LYS A 357 13.65 5.32 -27.83
N THR A 358 12.60 4.63 -27.39
CA THR A 358 11.52 4.13 -28.29
C THR A 358 10.30 5.04 -28.28
N GLY A 359 10.05 5.76 -27.18
CA GLY A 359 8.82 6.53 -26.96
C GLY A 359 7.60 5.67 -26.65
N GLU A 360 7.77 4.37 -26.35
CA GLU A 360 6.68 3.47 -25.99
C GLU A 360 6.22 3.72 -24.55
N HIS A 361 4.91 3.71 -24.32
CA HIS A 361 4.26 3.91 -23.02
C HIS A 361 3.71 2.58 -22.47
N GLU A 362 4.04 2.22 -21.23
CA GLU A 362 3.43 1.09 -20.50
C GLU A 362 2.85 1.53 -19.15
N THR A 363 1.62 1.11 -18.83
CA THR A 363 1.02 1.32 -17.50
C THR A 363 1.57 0.31 -16.50
N THR A 364 2.36 0.75 -15.52
CA THR A 364 2.99 -0.13 -14.52
C THR A 364 2.08 -0.37 -13.32
N ASN A 365 1.39 0.66 -12.86
CA ASN A 365 0.57 0.65 -11.65
C ASN A 365 -0.64 1.58 -11.79
N ILE A 366 -1.69 1.25 -11.05
CA ILE A 366 -2.76 2.18 -10.71
C ILE A 366 -2.93 2.07 -9.19
N PHE A 367 -2.81 3.19 -8.49
CA PHE A 367 -2.94 3.29 -7.04
C PHE A 367 -4.27 3.96 -6.71
N HIS A 368 -4.96 3.47 -5.68
CA HIS A 368 -6.19 4.06 -5.17
C HIS A 368 -6.00 4.41 -3.69
N PHE A 369 -6.16 5.68 -3.35
CA PHE A 369 -5.95 6.22 -2.01
C PHE A 369 -7.22 6.89 -1.49
N THR A 370 -7.68 6.48 -0.32
CA THR A 370 -8.85 7.03 0.35
C THR A 370 -8.39 8.00 1.42
N PHE A 371 -8.74 9.28 1.28
CA PHE A 371 -8.39 10.32 2.24
C PHE A 371 -9.63 10.92 2.90
N SER A 372 -9.51 11.32 4.17
CA SER A 372 -10.50 12.13 4.87
C SER A 372 -10.02 13.56 5.11
N SER A 373 -10.92 14.46 5.48
CA SER A 373 -10.58 15.74 6.12
C SER A 373 -11.65 16.15 7.14
N PRO A 374 -11.32 17.03 8.11
CA PRO A 374 -12.30 17.50 9.10
C PRO A 374 -13.52 18.24 8.51
N LEU A 375 -13.40 18.75 7.28
CA LEU A 375 -14.47 19.42 6.56
C LEU A 375 -14.95 18.59 5.37
N PRO A 376 -16.24 18.69 4.97
CA PRO A 376 -16.74 18.01 3.79
C PRO A 376 -16.06 18.53 2.52
N PHE A 377 -15.67 17.61 1.64
CA PHE A 377 -15.06 17.94 0.36
C PHE A 377 -16.10 18.48 -0.64
N PRO A 378 -15.73 19.41 -1.55
CA PRO A 378 -16.55 19.75 -2.70
C PRO A 378 -16.87 18.51 -3.54
N LYS A 379 -18.08 18.38 -4.09
CA LYS A 379 -18.42 17.20 -4.91
C LYS A 379 -17.65 17.19 -6.22
N VAL A 380 -16.97 16.08 -6.56
CA VAL A 380 -16.41 15.91 -7.91
C VAL A 380 -17.47 15.36 -8.86
N LEU A 381 -17.51 15.87 -10.09
CA LEU A 381 -18.54 15.55 -11.08
C LEU A 381 -17.94 15.19 -12.46
N PRO A 382 -18.38 14.11 -13.13
CA PRO A 382 -17.91 13.75 -14.46
C PRO A 382 -18.59 14.55 -15.59
N LYS A 383 -17.79 15.05 -16.54
CA LYS A 383 -18.25 15.64 -17.81
C LYS A 383 -18.51 14.59 -18.89
N THR A 384 -17.54 13.72 -19.16
CA THR A 384 -17.59 12.70 -20.23
C THR A 384 -18.00 11.33 -19.71
N TYR A 385 -18.37 10.42 -20.62
CA TYR A 385 -18.61 9.00 -20.30
C TYR A 385 -17.36 8.32 -19.70
N ALA A 386 -16.15 8.68 -20.18
CA ALA A 386 -14.90 8.16 -19.63
C ALA A 386 -14.72 8.58 -18.16
N GLU A 387 -14.95 9.85 -17.83
CA GLU A 387 -14.99 10.32 -16.44
C GLU A 387 -16.10 9.65 -15.63
N SER A 388 -17.26 9.34 -16.21
CA SER A 388 -18.31 8.59 -15.52
C SER A 388 -17.88 7.17 -15.15
N MET A 389 -17.14 6.46 -16.03
CA MET A 389 -16.59 5.13 -15.70
C MET A 389 -15.50 5.24 -14.63
N LEU A 390 -14.67 6.28 -14.71
CA LEU A 390 -13.63 6.60 -13.72
C LEU A 390 -14.24 6.91 -12.34
N TYR A 391 -15.32 7.67 -12.31
CA TYR A 391 -16.07 8.02 -11.10
C TYR A 391 -16.76 6.82 -10.47
N LEU A 392 -17.36 5.92 -11.27
CA LEU A 392 -17.91 4.65 -10.79
C LEU A 392 -16.83 3.70 -10.25
N SER A 393 -15.67 3.61 -10.93
CA SER A 393 -14.51 2.89 -10.40
C SER A 393 -14.08 3.47 -9.05
N GLY A 394 -13.92 4.79 -8.96
CA GLY A 394 -13.62 5.50 -7.71
C GLY A 394 -14.61 5.19 -6.59
N LYS A 395 -15.92 5.21 -6.89
CA LYS A 395 -16.99 4.83 -5.95
C LYS A 395 -16.85 3.39 -5.46
N ARG A 396 -16.59 2.42 -6.34
CA ARG A 396 -16.43 1.00 -5.97
C ARG A 396 -15.24 0.76 -5.04
N HIS A 397 -14.09 1.36 -5.34
CA HIS A 397 -12.90 1.30 -4.47
C HIS A 397 -13.21 1.91 -3.09
N PHE A 398 -13.84 3.09 -3.08
CA PHE A 398 -14.24 3.78 -1.86
C PHE A 398 -15.23 2.98 -0.98
N GLU A 399 -16.29 2.42 -1.57
CA GLU A 399 -17.28 1.59 -0.86
C GLU A 399 -16.69 0.27 -0.36
N SER A 400 -15.63 -0.24 -1.00
CA SER A 400 -14.88 -1.39 -0.50
C SER A 400 -13.96 -1.01 0.67
N ALA A 401 -13.32 0.16 0.62
CA ALA A 401 -12.35 0.61 1.60
C ALA A 401 -12.97 1.11 2.92
N VAL A 402 -14.02 1.93 2.85
CA VAL A 402 -14.72 2.51 4.03
C VAL A 402 -15.92 1.64 4.46
N GLY A 403 -16.24 0.62 3.67
CA GLY A 403 -17.40 -0.24 3.87
C GLY A 403 -18.73 0.39 3.43
N LYS A 404 -19.74 -0.47 3.34
CA LYS A 404 -21.14 -0.06 3.16
C LYS A 404 -21.72 0.33 4.52
N ALA A 405 -21.72 1.63 4.79
CA ALA A 405 -22.53 2.26 5.83
C ALA A 405 -24.02 2.25 5.43
#